data_AF-A0AAW4N3X5-F1
#
_entry.id   AF-A0AAW4N3X5-F1
#
_cell.length_a   1.000
_cell.length_b   1.000
_cell.length_c   1.000
_cell.angle_alpha   90.00
_cell.angle_beta   90.00
_cell.angle_gamma   90.00
#
_symmetry.space_group_name_H-M   'P 1'
#
loop_
_entity.id
_entity.type
_entity.pdbx_description
1 polymer ?
#
loop_
_entity_poly.entity_id
_entity_poly.type
_entity_poly.pdbx_seq_one_letter_code
_entity_poly.pdbx_strand_id
1 'polypeptide(L)'
;MKFQNIKFSLSRLLLSFVFAMGSMSAALAKCGAVDYSWGADGLEEATSFVGTMIIYTVEILYAVAAVMAIISSLQIGIKMNYHEGDITKSMMMLFGAILFMIGATIVMPALYGYQDMNFVF
;
A
#
# COMPACT_ATOMS: atom_id res chain seq x y z
N MET A 1 66.44 -11.41 38.48
CA MET A 1 65.58 -10.20 38.44
C MET A 1 65.11 -9.78 37.04
N LYS A 2 65.85 -10.06 35.94
CA LYS A 2 65.46 -9.67 34.56
C LYS A 2 64.19 -10.37 34.02
N PHE A 3 63.92 -11.61 34.41
CA PHE A 3 62.81 -12.42 33.88
C PHE A 3 61.41 -11.96 34.36
N GLN A 4 61.32 -11.36 35.55
CA GLN A 4 60.07 -10.80 36.10
C GLN A 4 59.65 -9.50 35.39
N ASN A 5 60.62 -8.64 35.02
CA ASN A 5 60.34 -7.40 34.28
C ASN A 5 59.80 -7.66 32.86
N ILE A 6 60.25 -8.73 32.20
CA ILE A 6 59.77 -9.13 30.86
C ILE A 6 58.31 -9.60 30.89
N LYS A 7 57.93 -10.45 31.85
CA LYS A 7 56.53 -10.89 31.99
C LYS A 7 55.59 -9.71 32.30
N PHE A 8 56.06 -8.76 33.12
CA PHE A 8 55.31 -7.55 33.45
C PHE A 8 55.15 -6.59 32.26
N SER A 9 56.20 -6.42 31.44
CA SER A 9 56.14 -5.63 30.22
C SER A 9 55.22 -6.25 29.16
N LEU A 10 55.26 -7.58 28.99
CA LEU A 10 54.41 -8.30 28.05
C LEU A 10 52.92 -8.22 28.44
N SER A 11 52.61 -8.33 29.73
CA SER A 11 51.24 -8.20 30.25
C SER A 11 50.67 -6.80 30.04
N ARG A 12 51.49 -5.75 30.16
CA ARG A 12 51.07 -4.36 29.89
C ARG A 12 50.82 -4.11 28.41
N LEU A 13 51.63 -4.71 27.53
CA LEU A 13 51.51 -4.61 26.08
C LEU A 13 50.23 -5.32 25.58
N LEU A 14 49.93 -6.51 26.12
CA LEU A 14 48.68 -7.23 25.86
C LEU A 14 47.45 -6.43 26.34
N LEU A 15 47.52 -5.80 27.51
CA LEU A 15 46.42 -4.99 28.04
C LEU A 15 46.15 -3.75 27.16
N SER A 16 47.20 -3.09 26.66
CA SER A 16 47.04 -1.99 25.70
C SER A 16 46.48 -2.43 24.35
N PHE A 17 46.81 -3.64 23.90
CA PHE A 17 46.30 -4.20 22.65
C PHE A 17 44.79 -4.53 22.75
N VAL A 18 44.37 -5.10 23.88
CA VAL A 18 42.94 -5.35 24.17
C VAL A 18 42.15 -4.05 24.27
N PHE A 19 42.71 -3.01 24.91
CA PHE A 19 42.07 -1.70 24.98
C PHE A 19 41.97 -1.02 23.60
N ALA A 20 43.01 -1.15 22.75
CA ALA A 20 42.99 -0.65 21.38
C ALA A 20 41.96 -1.37 20.50
N MET A 21 41.85 -2.70 20.60
CA MET A 21 40.81 -3.47 19.89
C MET A 21 39.39 -3.13 20.40
N GLY A 22 39.22 -2.90 21.71
CA GLY A 22 37.94 -2.46 22.29
C GLY A 22 37.48 -1.09 21.77
N SER A 23 38.41 -0.16 21.56
CA SER A 23 38.11 1.16 20.98
C SER A 23 37.75 1.14 19.48
N MET A 24 38.13 0.09 18.74
CA MET A 24 37.76 -0.09 17.33
C MET A 24 36.28 -0.46 17.14
N SER A 25 35.60 -0.97 18.17
CA SER A 25 34.17 -1.30 18.08
C SER A 25 33.26 -0.06 18.12
N ALA A 26 33.73 1.04 18.72
CA ALA A 26 33.02 2.33 18.73
C ALA A 26 33.30 3.19 17.49
N ALA A 27 34.27 2.80 16.65
CA ALA A 27 34.70 3.53 15.46
C ALA A 27 34.40 2.76 14.17
N LEU A 28 33.34 1.93 14.14
CA LEU A 28 32.63 1.72 12.87
C LEU A 28 32.05 3.07 12.48
N ALA A 29 32.80 3.80 11.66
CA ALA A 29 32.31 4.96 10.96
C ALA A 29 31.08 4.55 10.14
N LYS A 30 29.88 4.89 10.64
CA LYS A 30 28.67 4.98 9.82
C LYS A 30 28.78 6.21 8.91
N CYS A 31 29.81 6.24 8.08
CA CYS A 31 30.05 7.30 7.12
C CYS A 31 29.86 6.68 5.73
N GLY A 32 28.60 6.58 5.30
CA GLY A 32 28.28 6.12 3.95
C GLY A 32 26.88 5.53 3.74
N ALA A 33 26.17 5.09 4.79
CA ALA A 33 24.79 4.65 4.66
C ALA A 33 23.86 5.68 5.32
N VAL A 34 23.18 6.47 4.47
CA VAL A 34 21.99 7.21 4.88
C VAL A 34 20.94 6.13 5.24
N ASP A 35 20.49 6.09 6.49
CA ASP A 35 19.45 5.15 6.91
C ASP A 35 18.11 5.64 6.34
N TYR A 36 17.84 5.29 5.08
CA TYR A 36 16.53 5.54 4.45
C TYR A 36 15.41 4.74 5.10
N SER A 37 15.68 3.93 6.13
CA SER A 37 14.66 3.18 6.86
C SER A 37 13.51 4.06 7.33
N TRP A 38 13.75 5.30 7.76
CA TRP A 38 12.68 6.23 8.17
C TRP A 38 11.87 6.80 7.00
N GLY A 39 12.49 6.95 5.83
CA GLY A 39 11.79 7.35 4.61
C GLY A 39 11.09 6.17 3.91
N ALA A 40 11.66 4.97 4.02
CA ALA A 40 11.11 3.72 3.52
C ALA A 40 9.91 3.30 4.36
N ASP A 41 9.98 3.35 5.70
CA ASP A 41 8.83 3.16 6.60
C ASP A 41 7.73 4.18 6.27
N GLY A 42 8.07 5.46 6.09
CA GLY A 42 7.09 6.49 5.76
C GLY A 42 6.42 6.28 4.39
N LEU A 43 7.16 5.76 3.40
CA LEU A 43 6.63 5.45 2.08
C LEU A 43 5.79 4.16 2.09
N GLU A 44 6.18 3.17 2.89
CA GLU A 44 5.40 1.95 3.12
C GLU A 44 4.07 2.27 3.83
N GLU A 45 4.11 3.11 4.86
CA GLU A 45 2.93 3.58 5.57
C GLU A 45 2.00 4.38 4.64
N ALA A 46 2.53 5.30 3.84
CA ALA A 46 1.76 6.02 2.83
C ALA A 46 1.13 5.09 1.78
N THR A 47 1.86 4.06 1.35
CA THR A 47 1.37 3.07 0.38
C THR A 47 0.22 2.25 0.97
N SER A 48 0.33 1.84 2.24
CA SER A 48 -0.72 1.12 2.96
C SER A 48 -1.97 1.97 3.21
N PHE A 49 -1.79 3.26 3.50
CA PHE A 49 -2.86 4.23 3.69
C PHE A 49 -3.65 4.42 2.39
N VAL A 50 -2.96 4.66 1.28
CA VAL A 50 -3.58 4.80 -0.05
C VAL A 50 -4.33 3.52 -0.43
N GLY A 51 -3.75 2.34 -0.19
CA GLY A 51 -4.39 1.04 -0.40
C GLY A 51 -5.76 0.93 0.25
N THR A 52 -5.87 1.36 1.52
CA THR A 52 -7.13 1.32 2.26
C THR A 52 -8.15 2.33 1.71
N MET A 53 -7.71 3.53 1.31
CA MET A 53 -8.60 4.57 0.77
C MET A 53 -9.19 4.21 -0.61
N ILE A 54 -8.48 3.41 -1.39
CA ILE A 54 -8.97 2.92 -2.70
C ILE A 54 -10.14 1.96 -2.51
N ILE A 55 -10.07 1.07 -1.51
CA ILE A 55 -11.16 0.14 -1.19
C ILE A 55 -12.44 0.90 -0.86
N TYR A 56 -12.37 1.90 0.02
CA TYR A 56 -13.51 2.77 0.33
C TYR A 56 -14.06 3.49 -0.91
N THR A 57 -13.18 3.92 -1.83
CA THR A 57 -13.61 4.59 -3.06
C THR A 57 -14.41 3.65 -3.97
N VAL A 58 -14.03 2.37 -4.09
CA VAL A 58 -14.76 1.36 -4.87
C VAL A 58 -16.14 1.10 -4.27
N GLU A 59 -16.27 1.03 -2.94
CA GLU A 59 -17.56 0.79 -2.27
C GLU A 59 -18.56 1.95 -2.49
N ILE A 60 -18.11 3.20 -2.36
CA ILE A 60 -18.96 4.36 -2.63
C ILE A 60 -19.38 4.41 -4.09
N LEU A 61 -18.47 4.07 -5.01
CA LEU A 61 -18.76 4.04 -6.44
C LEU A 61 -19.77 2.94 -6.79
N TYR A 62 -19.69 1.78 -6.15
CA TYR A 62 -20.68 0.71 -6.26
C TYR A 62 -22.05 1.17 -5.75
N ALA A 63 -22.11 1.86 -4.61
CA ALA A 63 -23.35 2.39 -4.06
C ALA A 63 -24.02 3.39 -5.03
N VAL A 64 -23.26 4.31 -5.62
CA VAL A 64 -23.79 5.28 -6.61
C VAL A 64 -24.23 4.58 -7.89
N ALA A 65 -23.47 3.61 -8.39
CA ALA A 65 -23.83 2.83 -9.57
C ALA A 65 -25.11 2.03 -9.36
N ALA A 66 -25.29 1.42 -8.19
CA ALA A 66 -26.50 0.70 -7.82
C ALA A 66 -27.74 1.62 -7.78
N VAL A 67 -27.61 2.82 -7.22
CA VAL A 67 -28.71 3.82 -7.22
C VAL A 67 -29.11 4.19 -8.66
N MET A 68 -28.13 4.44 -9.53
CA MET A 68 -28.39 4.74 -10.94
C MET A 68 -29.04 3.56 -11.70
N ALA A 69 -28.67 2.32 -11.37
CA ALA A 69 -29.29 1.12 -11.92
C ALA A 69 -30.77 0.98 -11.50
N ILE A 70 -31.09 1.29 -10.24
CA ILE A 70 -32.48 1.27 -9.76
C ILE A 70 -33.31 2.36 -10.45
N ILE A 71 -32.79 3.58 -10.55
CA ILE A 71 -33.48 4.71 -11.20
C ILE A 71 -33.75 4.41 -12.69
N SER A 72 -32.79 3.80 -13.39
CA SER A 72 -32.97 3.41 -14.79
C SER A 72 -33.96 2.26 -14.95
N SER A 73 -33.90 1.24 -14.09
CA SER A 73 -34.86 0.12 -14.07
C SER A 73 -36.30 0.60 -13.84
N LEU A 74 -36.52 1.50 -12.88
CA LEU A 74 -37.84 2.08 -12.61
C LEU A 74 -38.37 2.88 -13.81
N GLN A 75 -37.52 3.69 -14.44
CA GLN A 75 -37.91 4.46 -15.63
C GLN A 75 -38.27 3.55 -16.81
N ILE A 76 -37.54 2.45 -17.02
CA ILE A 76 -37.86 1.45 -18.05
C ILE A 76 -39.21 0.81 -17.76
N GLY A 77 -39.46 0.39 -16.51
CA GLY A 77 -40.71 -0.25 -16.12
C GLY A 77 -41.94 0.63 -16.38
N ILE A 78 -41.85 1.93 -16.10
CA ILE A 78 -42.95 2.85 -16.39
C ILE A 78 -43.08 3.07 -17.91
N LYS A 79 -41.99 3.41 -18.60
CA LYS A 79 -42.03 3.72 -20.04
C LYS A 79 -42.45 2.53 -20.93
N MET A 80 -42.13 1.31 -20.52
CA MET A 80 -42.58 0.09 -21.23
C MET A 80 -44.09 -0.13 -21.10
N ASN A 81 -44.70 0.22 -19.97
CA ASN A 81 -46.15 0.05 -19.75
C ASN A 81 -46.99 1.12 -20.46
N TYR A 82 -46.46 2.33 -20.64
CA TYR A 82 -47.15 3.42 -21.34
C TYR A 82 -46.83 3.51 -22.85
N HIS A 83 -46.02 2.57 -23.37
CA HIS A 83 -45.50 2.58 -24.75
C HIS A 83 -44.91 3.94 -25.18
N GLU A 84 -44.28 4.66 -24.24
CA GLU A 84 -43.59 5.92 -24.56
C GLU A 84 -42.24 5.62 -25.21
N GLY A 85 -41.91 6.35 -26.28
CA GLY A 85 -40.76 6.13 -27.16
C GLY A 85 -39.38 6.42 -26.57
N ASP A 86 -39.25 6.47 -25.25
CA ASP A 86 -38.05 6.95 -24.55
C ASP A 86 -37.37 5.84 -23.70
N ILE A 87 -37.76 4.58 -23.97
CA ILE A 87 -37.20 3.37 -23.34
C ILE A 87 -35.73 3.13 -23.74
N THR A 88 -35.37 3.43 -24.99
CA THR A 88 -33.99 3.29 -25.50
C THR A 88 -32.98 4.12 -24.72
N LYS A 89 -33.37 5.31 -24.26
CA LYS A 89 -32.51 6.19 -23.44
C LYS A 89 -32.25 5.60 -22.06
N SER A 90 -33.29 5.08 -21.41
CA SER A 90 -33.17 4.45 -20.09
C SER A 90 -32.43 3.11 -20.17
N MET A 91 -32.56 2.36 -21.27
CA MET A 91 -31.76 1.14 -21.53
C MET A 91 -30.27 1.46 -21.72
N MET A 92 -29.94 2.51 -22.46
CA MET A 92 -28.54 2.94 -22.63
C MET A 92 -27.92 3.35 -21.29
N MET A 93 -28.69 4.02 -20.42
CA MET A 93 -28.26 4.36 -19.07
C MET A 93 -28.03 3.11 -18.19
N LEU A 94 -28.89 2.10 -18.32
CA LEU A 94 -28.73 0.81 -17.62
C LEU A 94 -27.44 0.10 -18.06
N PHE A 95 -27.19 -0.03 -19.36
CA PHE A 95 -25.96 -0.63 -19.87
C PHE A 95 -24.71 0.15 -19.43
N GLY A 96 -24.78 1.49 -19.41
CA GLY A 96 -23.72 2.33 -18.88
C GLY A 96 -23.43 2.05 -17.40
N ALA A 97 -24.47 1.92 -16.57
CA ALA A 97 -24.32 1.63 -15.14
C ALA A 97 -23.69 0.24 -14.88
N ILE A 98 -24.11 -0.78 -15.64
CA ILE A 98 -23.57 -2.15 -15.51
C ILE A 98 -22.11 -2.20 -15.96
N LEU A 99 -21.79 -1.59 -17.10
CA LEU A 99 -20.43 -1.56 -17.63
C LEU A 99 -19.49 -0.76 -16.71
N PHE A 100 -19.98 0.35 -16.16
CA PHE A 100 -19.27 1.15 -15.16
C PHE A 100 -18.97 0.36 -13.88
N MET A 101 -19.92 -0.44 -13.40
CA MET A 101 -19.73 -1.30 -12.23
C MET A 101 -18.63 -2.34 -12.46
N ILE A 102 -18.65 -3.03 -13.61
CA ILE A 102 -17.62 -4.01 -13.98
C ILE A 102 -16.25 -3.32 -14.17
N GLY A 103 -16.22 -2.19 -14.86
CA GLY A 103 -15.01 -1.41 -15.08
C GLY A 103 -14.38 -0.93 -13.78
N ALA A 104 -15.20 -0.46 -12.84
CA ALA A 104 -14.74 -0.05 -11.52
C ALA A 104 -14.06 -1.18 -10.75
N THR A 105 -14.67 -2.38 -10.76
CA THR A 105 -14.13 -3.55 -10.05
C THR A 105 -12.82 -4.08 -10.64
N ILE A 106 -12.54 -3.82 -11.92
CA ILE A 106 -11.34 -4.34 -12.59
C ILE A 106 -10.25 -3.26 -12.67
N VAL A 107 -10.61 -2.06 -13.14
CA VAL A 107 -9.64 -0.99 -13.45
C VAL A 107 -9.14 -0.34 -12.16
N MET A 108 -10.00 -0.08 -11.19
CA MET A 108 -9.60 0.64 -9.98
C MET A 108 -8.64 -0.20 -9.11
N PRO A 109 -8.84 -1.52 -8.93
CA PRO A 109 -7.87 -2.37 -8.23
C PRO A 109 -6.59 -2.64 -9.04
N ALA A 110 -6.72 -2.89 -10.36
CA ALA A 110 -5.58 -3.19 -11.22
C ALA A 110 -4.59 -2.02 -11.35
N LEU A 111 -5.07 -0.77 -11.27
CA LEU A 111 -4.22 0.43 -11.30
C LEU A 111 -3.23 0.48 -10.11
N TYR A 112 -3.56 -0.16 -8.99
CA TYR A 112 -2.73 -0.21 -7.79
C TYR A 112 -2.11 -1.60 -7.53
N GLY A 113 -2.19 -2.51 -8.51
CA GLY A 113 -1.61 -3.85 -8.42
C GLY A 113 -2.40 -4.84 -7.55
N TYR A 114 -3.60 -4.48 -7.09
CA TYR A 114 -4.47 -5.40 -6.36
C TYR A 114 -5.22 -6.28 -7.38
N GLN A 115 -4.85 -7.57 -7.43
CA GLN A 115 -5.40 -8.52 -8.42
C GLN A 115 -6.70 -9.17 -7.95
N ASP A 116 -6.90 -9.23 -6.63
CA ASP A 116 -8.05 -9.85 -5.99
C ASP A 116 -8.63 -8.92 -4.93
N MET A 117 -9.50 -8.01 -5.33
CA MET A 117 -10.48 -7.43 -4.41
C MET A 117 -11.63 -8.43 -4.23
N ASN A 118 -11.31 -9.64 -3.76
CA ASN A 118 -12.30 -10.60 -3.33
C ASN A 118 -12.86 -10.11 -1.98
N PHE A 119 -13.75 -9.11 -2.06
CA PHE A 119 -14.68 -8.82 -0.98
C PHE A 119 -15.60 -10.03 -0.87
N VAL A 120 -15.14 -11.00 -0.06
CA VAL A 120 -16.01 -12.00 0.55
C VAL A 120 -17.16 -11.23 1.18
N PHE A 121 -18.36 -11.48 0.66
CA PHE A 121 -19.58 -11.35 1.45
C PHE A 121 -19.57 -12.42 2.55
#